data_AF-A0AAW9Q140-F1
#
_entry.id   AF-A0AAW9Q140-F1
#
_cell.length_a   1.000
_cell.length_b   1.000
_cell.length_c   1.000
_cell.angle_alpha   90.00
_cell.angle_beta   90.00
_cell.angle_gamma   90.00
#
_symmetry.space_group_name_H-M   'P 1'
#
loop_
_entity.id
_entity.type
_entity.pdbx_description
1 polymer ?
#
loop_
_entity_poly.entity_id
_entity_poly.type
_entity_poly.pdbx_seq_one_letter_code
_entity_poly.pdbx_strand_id
1 'polypeptide(L)'
;MKRQQLVRRLVRSLVSLGEGDRFSNNREAITYGKVGFETTSCIFLNNKLLMDNSELQKRHFAALSEKYRVGVYKSVGFDSFLYLILRKAELGIQITSLEFQWLAENRFFRTIEIISLQQYQAKDFKRLEVEFLNLRLKYKIPEDLELPIASPVYSILWKLEAGGFPTDSELELLNSHNLVATNNLIRDILNFSKLKISYKATKHLDHFPEEPLYSILKQLDVREPLSEFEADWLLEHDFAETLQIHSRQEDERKAIVEFLDLRAKYHFDSFPDTSISSPLYGILKKIKEKQDLENSECEWLEQQKLTQLSAIDRNRKDIKLFKELKAKYQATRHKTANSRMKCNA
;
A
#
# COMPACT_ATOMS: atom_id res chain seq x y z
N MET A 1 5.96 -16.46 29.15
CA MET A 1 6.01 -16.12 30.60
C MET A 1 5.26 -14.81 30.98
N LYS A 2 5.34 -13.72 30.18
CA LYS A 2 4.64 -12.44 30.47
C LYS A 2 3.09 -12.50 30.52
N ARG A 3 2.44 -13.43 29.80
CA ARG A 3 0.96 -13.55 29.74
C ARG A 3 0.31 -14.16 30.99
N GLN A 4 0.95 -15.12 31.67
CA GLN A 4 0.43 -15.67 32.94
C GLN A 4 0.57 -14.68 34.11
N GLN A 5 1.54 -13.76 34.06
CA GLN A 5 1.66 -12.69 35.05
C GLN A 5 0.54 -11.64 34.92
N LEU A 6 0.03 -11.39 33.72
CA LEU A 6 -1.06 -10.43 33.50
C LEU A 6 -2.40 -10.96 34.09
N VAL A 7 -2.70 -12.24 33.86
CA VAL A 7 -3.89 -12.90 34.44
C VAL A 7 -3.82 -12.93 35.97
N ARG A 8 -2.64 -13.21 36.55
CA ARG A 8 -2.45 -13.16 38.01
C ARG A 8 -2.57 -11.75 38.59
N ARG A 9 -2.26 -10.69 37.83
CA ARG A 9 -2.47 -9.30 38.27
C ARG A 9 -3.94 -8.90 38.22
N LEU A 10 -4.69 -9.30 37.20
CA LEU A 10 -6.13 -9.04 37.09
C LEU A 10 -6.92 -9.77 38.18
N VAL A 11 -6.58 -11.02 38.49
CA VAL A 11 -7.22 -11.79 39.57
C VAL A 11 -6.96 -11.15 40.95
N ARG A 12 -5.77 -10.60 41.21
CA ARG A 12 -5.50 -9.87 42.47
C ARG A 12 -6.23 -8.54 42.57
N SER A 13 -6.37 -7.81 41.45
CA SER A 13 -7.05 -6.51 41.45
C SER A 13 -8.55 -6.62 41.74
N LEU A 14 -9.18 -7.75 41.36
CA LEU A 14 -10.59 -8.01 41.64
C LEU A 14 -10.86 -8.44 43.09
N VAL A 15 -9.85 -9.00 43.78
CA VAL A 15 -9.97 -9.39 45.20
C VAL A 15 -9.87 -8.19 46.15
N SER A 16 -9.27 -7.07 45.73
CA SER A 16 -9.07 -5.88 46.57
C SER A 16 -10.19 -4.83 46.50
N LEU A 17 -11.27 -5.06 45.74
CA LEU A 17 -12.37 -4.10 45.55
C LEU A 17 -13.67 -4.48 46.29
N GLY A 18 -13.64 -5.51 47.13
CA GLY A 18 -14.83 -6.07 47.80
C GLY A 18 -14.85 -5.91 49.32
N GLU A 19 -14.65 -4.70 49.84
CA GLU A 19 -15.00 -4.37 51.23
C GLU A 19 -15.80 -3.06 51.25
N GLY A 20 -17.11 -3.19 51.45
CA GLY A 20 -18.02 -2.05 51.69
C GLY A 20 -19.28 -2.06 50.84
N ASP A 21 -20.32 -2.76 51.29
CA ASP A 21 -21.56 -2.11 51.75
C ASP A 21 -22.71 -3.11 51.97
N ARG A 22 -23.36 -2.96 53.12
CA ARG A 22 -24.58 -3.68 53.50
C ARG A 22 -25.76 -2.93 52.90
N PHE A 23 -26.66 -3.63 52.20
CA PHE A 23 -28.03 -3.14 52.00
C PHE A 23 -29.06 -4.23 52.24
N SER A 24 -30.09 -3.82 52.98
CA SER A 24 -31.18 -4.59 53.55
C SER A 24 -32.32 -4.84 52.55
N ASN A 25 -32.96 -6.00 52.74
CA ASN A 25 -34.35 -6.40 52.46
C ASN A 25 -35.28 -5.42 51.74
N ASN A 26 -36.01 -5.94 50.74
CA ASN A 26 -37.45 -5.75 50.68
C ASN A 26 -38.18 -6.95 50.04
N ARG A 27 -39.23 -7.40 50.73
CA ARG A 27 -40.19 -8.43 50.30
C ARG A 27 -41.35 -7.74 49.59
N GLU A 28 -41.78 -8.28 48.45
CA GLU A 28 -43.16 -8.11 47.99
C GLU A 28 -43.76 -9.47 47.60
N ALA A 29 -44.94 -9.72 48.14
CA ALA A 29 -45.75 -10.89 47.93
C ALA A 29 -46.70 -10.63 46.76
N ILE A 30 -46.79 -11.58 45.83
CA ILE A 30 -47.82 -11.58 44.78
C ILE A 30 -48.64 -12.87 44.92
N THR A 31 -49.89 -12.67 45.34
CA THR A 31 -50.98 -13.66 45.33
C THR A 31 -51.67 -13.67 43.96
N TYR A 32 -51.82 -14.84 43.34
CA TYR A 32 -52.81 -15.05 42.28
C TYR A 32 -53.51 -16.42 42.40
N GLY A 33 -54.83 -16.35 42.53
CA GLY A 33 -55.76 -16.95 41.56
C GLY A 33 -55.88 -18.46 41.52
N LYS A 34 -56.74 -19.00 42.40
CA LYS A 34 -57.27 -20.37 42.37
C LYS A 34 -58.39 -20.45 41.31
N VAL A 35 -58.23 -21.23 40.25
CA VAL A 35 -59.36 -21.70 39.41
C VAL A 35 -59.15 -23.18 39.13
N GLY A 36 -60.10 -23.99 39.61
CA GLY A 36 -60.10 -25.43 39.43
C GLY A 36 -60.82 -25.85 38.15
N PHE A 37 -60.31 -26.91 37.53
CA PHE A 37 -61.10 -27.84 36.73
C PHE A 37 -60.50 -29.23 36.93
N GLU A 38 -61.30 -30.11 37.54
CA GLU A 38 -61.12 -31.56 37.48
C GLU A 38 -61.61 -32.04 36.12
N THR A 39 -60.84 -32.91 35.46
CA THR A 39 -61.39 -34.19 34.97
C THR A 39 -60.26 -35.10 34.48
N THR A 40 -60.26 -36.25 35.14
CA THR A 40 -59.53 -37.49 34.94
C THR A 40 -59.69 -38.04 33.53
N SER A 41 -58.59 -38.51 32.91
CA SER A 41 -58.49 -39.75 32.12
C SER A 41 -57.45 -39.61 31.00
N CYS A 42 -56.24 -40.11 31.24
CA CYS A 42 -55.25 -40.64 30.27
C CYS A 42 -53.92 -40.90 31.01
N ILE A 43 -53.97 -41.63 32.13
CA ILE A 43 -52.77 -42.19 32.76
C ILE A 43 -52.79 -43.66 32.40
N PHE A 44 -51.94 -44.04 31.44
CA PHE A 44 -51.39 -45.38 31.18
C PHE A 44 -51.08 -45.46 29.68
N LEU A 45 -50.09 -44.68 29.22
CA LEU A 45 -49.25 -44.95 28.02
C LEU A 45 -48.24 -43.81 27.71
N ASN A 46 -47.75 -43.03 28.69
CA ASN A 46 -46.75 -41.97 28.44
C ASN A 46 -45.48 -42.01 29.30
N ASN A 47 -45.26 -43.08 30.08
CA ASN A 47 -44.08 -43.19 30.97
C ASN A 47 -42.80 -43.73 30.28
N LYS A 48 -42.74 -43.77 28.95
CA LYS A 48 -41.56 -44.27 28.22
C LYS A 48 -40.91 -43.24 27.26
N LEU A 49 -41.49 -42.05 27.14
CA LEU A 49 -41.00 -40.93 26.30
C LEU A 49 -40.65 -39.66 27.10
N LEU A 50 -40.93 -39.64 28.40
CA LEU A 50 -40.35 -38.70 29.36
C LEU A 50 -39.05 -39.30 29.89
N MET A 51 -38.01 -39.34 29.05
CA MET A 51 -36.67 -39.29 29.61
C MET A 51 -36.57 -37.92 30.29
N ASP A 52 -36.73 -37.96 31.62
CA ASP A 52 -36.95 -36.84 32.53
C ASP A 52 -35.94 -35.70 32.25
N ASN A 53 -36.42 -34.52 31.88
CA ASN A 53 -35.61 -33.33 31.55
C ASN A 53 -34.56 -33.02 32.64
N SER A 54 -34.88 -33.38 33.89
CA SER A 54 -33.98 -33.34 35.04
C SER A 54 -32.72 -34.19 34.85
N GLU A 55 -32.86 -35.39 34.31
CA GLU A 55 -31.74 -36.31 34.09
C GLU A 55 -30.84 -35.84 32.93
N LEU A 56 -31.42 -35.29 31.87
CA LEU A 56 -30.66 -34.66 30.78
C LEU A 56 -29.87 -33.44 31.28
N GLN A 57 -30.47 -32.61 32.14
CA GLN A 57 -29.82 -31.46 32.73
C GLN A 57 -28.65 -31.86 33.64
N LYS A 58 -28.80 -32.91 34.45
CA LYS A 58 -27.71 -33.45 35.28
C LYS A 58 -26.55 -33.96 34.44
N ARG A 59 -26.84 -34.72 33.36
CA ARG A 59 -25.82 -35.20 32.42
C ARG A 59 -25.08 -34.05 31.75
N HIS A 60 -25.81 -33.03 31.30
CA HIS A 60 -25.22 -31.84 30.70
C HIS A 60 -24.37 -31.06 31.71
N PHE A 61 -24.83 -30.88 32.95
CA PHE A 61 -24.04 -30.25 34.00
C PHE A 61 -22.77 -31.04 34.33
N ALA A 62 -22.84 -32.37 34.38
CA ALA A 62 -21.66 -33.21 34.59
C ALA A 62 -20.63 -33.03 33.46
N ALA A 63 -21.09 -32.98 32.20
CA ALA A 63 -20.22 -32.72 31.05
C ALA A 63 -19.57 -31.32 31.10
N LEU A 64 -20.34 -30.28 31.45
CA LEU A 64 -19.83 -28.92 31.62
C LEU A 64 -18.83 -28.84 32.78
N SER A 65 -19.15 -29.48 33.91
CA SER A 65 -18.28 -29.49 35.10
C SER A 65 -16.92 -30.10 34.78
N GLU A 66 -16.92 -31.20 34.01
CA GLU A 66 -15.70 -31.83 33.52
C GLU A 66 -14.93 -30.90 32.56
N LYS A 67 -15.59 -30.35 31.53
CA LYS A 67 -14.99 -29.44 30.55
C LYS A 67 -14.30 -28.24 31.20
N TYR A 68 -14.96 -27.64 32.19
CA TYR A 68 -14.49 -26.47 32.91
C TYR A 68 -13.68 -26.79 34.17
N ARG A 69 -13.33 -28.07 34.37
CA ARG A 69 -12.52 -28.57 35.49
C ARG A 69 -12.98 -28.02 36.84
N VAL A 70 -14.30 -28.05 37.03
CA VAL A 70 -14.92 -27.79 38.32
C VAL A 70 -14.37 -28.88 39.25
N GLY A 71 -13.47 -28.51 40.16
CA GLY A 71 -12.81 -29.47 41.06
C GLY A 71 -13.84 -30.26 41.87
N VAL A 72 -13.40 -31.35 42.53
CA VAL A 72 -14.26 -32.18 43.40
C VAL A 72 -14.86 -31.30 44.49
N TYR A 73 -16.04 -30.76 44.20
CA TYR A 73 -16.79 -29.90 45.07
C TYR A 73 -17.34 -30.79 46.18
N LYS A 74 -16.96 -30.49 47.44
CA LYS A 74 -17.33 -31.30 48.59
C LYS A 74 -18.83 -31.22 48.80
N SER A 75 -19.54 -32.21 48.26
CA SER A 75 -20.94 -32.54 48.51
C SER A 75 -21.97 -31.48 48.08
N VAL A 76 -23.18 -31.96 47.81
CA VAL A 76 -24.43 -31.21 47.58
C VAL A 76 -24.71 -30.86 46.11
N GLY A 77 -25.33 -31.82 45.43
CA GLY A 77 -26.42 -31.58 44.49
C GLY A 77 -26.12 -30.77 43.23
N PHE A 78 -27.15 -30.67 42.39
CA PHE A 78 -27.17 -29.78 41.25
C PHE A 78 -27.16 -28.32 41.74
N ASP A 79 -26.03 -27.61 41.59
CA ASP A 79 -25.95 -26.16 41.87
C ASP A 79 -26.49 -25.40 40.65
N SER A 80 -27.69 -24.82 40.80
CA SER A 80 -28.38 -24.11 39.73
C SER A 80 -27.62 -22.86 39.26
N PHE A 81 -26.84 -22.21 40.14
CA PHE A 81 -26.11 -21.00 39.80
C PHE A 81 -24.78 -21.31 39.11
N LEU A 82 -24.01 -22.29 39.61
CA LEU A 82 -22.84 -22.78 38.90
C LEU A 82 -23.23 -23.31 37.51
N TYR A 83 -24.30 -24.11 37.42
CA TYR A 83 -24.80 -24.59 36.14
C TYR A 83 -25.14 -23.44 35.17
N LEU A 84 -25.79 -22.37 35.65
CA LEU A 84 -26.09 -21.19 34.85
C LEU A 84 -24.82 -20.53 34.30
N ILE A 85 -23.81 -20.32 35.15
CA ILE A 85 -22.54 -19.70 34.76
C ILE A 85 -21.83 -20.56 33.70
N LEU A 86 -21.72 -21.86 33.93
CA LEU A 86 -21.07 -22.78 32.98
C LEU A 86 -21.83 -22.83 31.65
N ARG A 87 -23.16 -22.82 31.69
CA ARG A 87 -24.00 -22.79 30.48
C ARG A 87 -23.83 -21.47 29.71
N LYS A 88 -23.75 -20.33 30.40
CA LYS A 88 -23.44 -19.05 29.75
C LYS A 88 -22.07 -19.09 29.08
N ALA A 89 -21.05 -19.64 29.75
CA ALA A 89 -19.72 -19.79 29.19
C ALA A 89 -19.71 -20.71 27.95
N GLU A 90 -20.44 -21.83 28.00
CA GLU A 90 -20.58 -22.76 26.86
C GLU A 90 -21.19 -22.09 25.64
N LEU A 91 -22.20 -21.25 25.86
CA LEU A 91 -22.89 -20.50 24.81
C LEU A 91 -22.12 -19.25 24.35
N GLY A 92 -20.91 -18.99 24.87
CA GLY A 92 -20.14 -17.80 24.55
C GLY A 92 -20.74 -16.49 25.08
N ILE A 93 -21.70 -16.58 26.01
CA ILE A 93 -22.32 -15.42 26.66
C ILE A 93 -21.35 -14.83 27.68
N GLN A 94 -21.26 -13.50 27.72
CA GLN A 94 -20.37 -12.81 28.65
C GLN A 94 -20.77 -13.09 30.11
N ILE A 95 -19.80 -13.59 30.86
CA ILE A 95 -19.83 -13.74 32.32
C ILE A 95 -19.48 -12.39 32.95
N THR A 96 -20.32 -11.95 33.87
CA THR A 96 -20.25 -10.67 34.58
C THR A 96 -19.20 -10.69 35.69
N SER A 97 -18.83 -9.52 36.19
CA SER A 97 -17.91 -9.39 37.34
C SER A 97 -18.45 -10.11 38.58
N LEU A 98 -19.75 -10.01 38.85
CA LEU A 98 -20.41 -10.67 39.98
C LEU A 98 -20.33 -12.20 39.89
N GLU A 99 -20.54 -12.78 38.71
CA GLU A 99 -20.42 -14.22 38.50
C GLU A 99 -18.97 -14.70 38.65
N PHE A 100 -17.98 -13.92 38.19
CA PHE A 100 -16.57 -14.21 38.43
C PHE A 100 -16.18 -14.09 39.92
N GLN A 101 -16.72 -13.10 40.63
CA GLN A 101 -16.53 -12.94 42.06
C GLN A 101 -17.08 -14.15 42.81
N TRP A 102 -18.30 -14.58 42.48
CA TRP A 102 -18.90 -15.77 43.08
C TRP A 102 -18.06 -17.03 42.82
N LEU A 103 -17.54 -17.22 41.60
CA LEU A 103 -16.63 -18.34 41.31
C LEU A 103 -15.36 -18.28 42.17
N ALA A 104 -14.83 -17.08 42.43
CA ALA A 104 -13.62 -16.88 43.22
C ALA A 104 -13.86 -17.17 44.71
N GLU A 105 -14.98 -16.69 45.27
CA GLU A 105 -15.42 -16.96 46.63
C GLU A 105 -15.60 -18.47 46.87
N ASN A 106 -16.10 -19.20 45.86
CA ASN A 106 -16.26 -20.66 45.90
C ASN A 106 -15.02 -21.44 45.43
N ARG A 107 -13.86 -20.77 45.27
CA ARG A 107 -12.56 -21.38 44.94
C ARG A 107 -12.49 -22.10 43.59
N PHE A 108 -13.34 -21.75 42.62
CA PHE A 108 -13.34 -22.31 41.26
C PHE A 108 -12.29 -21.66 40.34
N PHE A 109 -11.05 -21.52 40.81
CA PHE A 109 -10.01 -20.76 40.09
C PHE A 109 -9.67 -21.32 38.70
N ARG A 110 -9.66 -22.65 38.53
CA ARG A 110 -9.43 -23.28 37.21
C ARG A 110 -10.54 -22.98 36.22
N THR A 111 -11.78 -23.02 36.67
CA THR A 111 -12.96 -22.67 35.89
C THR A 111 -12.89 -21.19 35.46
N ILE A 112 -12.51 -20.29 36.37
CA ILE A 112 -12.27 -18.86 36.05
C ILE A 112 -11.22 -18.72 34.96
N GLU A 113 -10.08 -19.41 35.06
CA GLU A 113 -9.01 -19.35 34.05
C GLU A 113 -9.51 -19.78 32.66
N ILE A 114 -10.25 -20.89 32.58
CA ILE A 114 -10.79 -21.43 31.32
C ILE A 114 -11.82 -20.46 30.71
N ILE A 115 -12.80 -20.01 31.49
CA ILE A 115 -13.84 -19.07 31.02
C ILE A 115 -13.20 -17.76 30.57
N SER A 116 -12.24 -17.24 31.34
CA SER A 116 -11.54 -15.99 31.00
C SER A 116 -10.78 -16.10 29.68
N LEU A 117 -10.10 -17.23 29.44
CA LEU A 117 -9.40 -17.48 28.19
C LEU A 117 -10.36 -17.58 27.00
N GLN A 118 -11.49 -18.29 27.15
CA GLN A 118 -12.51 -18.39 26.10
C GLN A 118 -13.11 -17.03 25.76
N GLN A 119 -13.46 -16.22 26.77
CA GLN A 119 -13.98 -14.87 26.51
C GLN A 119 -12.96 -13.96 25.86
N TYR A 120 -11.68 -14.07 26.26
CA TYR A 120 -10.61 -13.34 25.62
C TYR A 120 -10.50 -13.74 24.14
N GLN A 121 -10.48 -15.04 23.83
CA GLN A 121 -10.45 -15.54 22.45
C GLN A 121 -11.66 -15.06 21.64
N ALA A 122 -12.87 -15.10 22.20
CA ALA A 122 -14.07 -14.62 21.52
C ALA A 122 -14.02 -13.11 21.23
N LYS A 123 -13.50 -12.30 22.17
CA LYS A 123 -13.28 -10.86 21.96
C LYS A 123 -12.20 -10.59 20.92
N ASP A 124 -11.10 -11.34 20.97
CA ASP A 124 -9.97 -11.21 20.04
C ASP A 124 -10.39 -11.59 18.61
N PHE A 125 -11.20 -12.65 18.48
CA PHE A 125 -11.81 -13.07 17.23
C PHE A 125 -12.70 -11.97 16.63
N LYS A 126 -13.59 -11.38 17.44
CA LYS A 126 -14.41 -10.22 16.99
C LYS A 126 -13.57 -9.03 16.58
N ARG A 127 -12.46 -8.77 17.28
CA ARG A 127 -11.52 -7.69 16.89
C ARG A 127 -10.90 -8.00 15.52
N LEU A 128 -10.47 -9.25 15.31
CA LEU A 128 -9.89 -9.70 14.05
C LEU A 128 -10.89 -9.63 12.89
N GLU A 129 -12.17 -9.97 13.12
CA GLU A 129 -13.24 -9.79 12.14
C GLU A 129 -13.34 -8.35 11.66
N VAL A 130 -13.30 -7.38 12.60
CA VAL A 130 -13.33 -5.96 12.27
C VAL A 130 -12.08 -5.53 11.50
N GLU A 131 -10.90 -5.98 11.91
CA GLU A 131 -9.64 -5.70 11.21
C GLU A 131 -9.68 -6.26 9.76
N PHE A 132 -10.22 -7.46 9.57
CA PHE A 132 -10.36 -8.10 8.27
C PHE A 132 -11.40 -7.42 7.37
N LEU A 133 -12.50 -6.91 7.93
CA LEU A 133 -13.45 -6.08 7.19
C LEU A 133 -12.79 -4.80 6.68
N ASN A 134 -11.96 -4.16 7.51
CA ASN A 134 -11.21 -2.97 7.09
C ASN A 134 -10.22 -3.29 5.95
N LEU A 135 -9.52 -4.42 6.02
CA LEU A 135 -8.63 -4.87 4.93
C LEU A 135 -9.42 -5.15 3.65
N ARG A 136 -10.60 -5.76 3.73
CA ARG A 136 -11.45 -6.00 2.55
C ARG A 136 -11.78 -4.71 1.83
N LEU A 137 -12.22 -3.69 2.57
CA LEU A 137 -12.51 -2.37 2.01
C LEU A 137 -11.26 -1.76 1.36
N LYS A 138 -10.14 -1.77 2.09
CA LYS A 138 -8.85 -1.20 1.63
C LYS A 138 -8.35 -1.83 0.33
N TYR A 139 -8.46 -3.15 0.22
CA TYR A 139 -7.96 -3.92 -0.93
C TYR A 139 -9.06 -4.27 -1.95
N LYS A 140 -10.20 -3.54 -1.92
CA LYS A 140 -11.29 -3.64 -2.91
C LYS A 140 -11.86 -5.05 -3.07
N ILE A 141 -11.96 -5.79 -1.96
CA ILE A 141 -12.62 -7.11 -1.95
C ILE A 141 -14.13 -6.89 -1.94
N PRO A 142 -14.90 -7.51 -2.86
CA PRO A 142 -16.35 -7.38 -2.91
C PRO A 142 -17.01 -7.74 -1.57
N GLU A 143 -17.99 -6.97 -1.12
CA GLU A 143 -18.67 -7.18 0.17
C GLU A 143 -19.49 -8.48 0.21
N ASP A 144 -20.05 -8.86 -0.93
CA ASP A 144 -20.87 -10.07 -1.12
C ASP A 144 -20.05 -11.37 -1.08
N LEU A 145 -18.72 -11.29 -1.19
CA LEU A 145 -17.86 -12.47 -1.12
C LEU A 145 -17.76 -13.00 0.31
N GLU A 146 -18.25 -14.21 0.55
CA GLU A 146 -18.09 -14.88 1.84
C GLU A 146 -16.70 -15.50 1.94
N LEU A 147 -15.82 -14.88 2.74
CA LEU A 147 -14.49 -15.40 3.04
C LEU A 147 -14.42 -15.80 4.52
N PRO A 148 -14.22 -17.09 4.85
CA PRO A 148 -14.00 -17.49 6.23
C PRO A 148 -12.72 -16.85 6.76
N ILE A 149 -12.67 -16.52 8.05
CA ILE A 149 -11.49 -15.89 8.69
C ILE A 149 -10.22 -16.74 8.51
N ALA A 150 -10.37 -18.06 8.43
CA ALA A 150 -9.27 -18.99 8.15
C ALA A 150 -8.81 -18.99 6.68
N SER A 151 -9.41 -18.17 5.82
CA SER A 151 -9.04 -18.08 4.40
C SER A 151 -7.59 -17.59 4.25
N PRO A 152 -6.80 -18.22 3.36
CA PRO A 152 -5.45 -17.76 3.05
C PRO A 152 -5.43 -16.33 2.48
N VAL A 153 -6.54 -15.85 1.91
CA VAL A 153 -6.66 -14.47 1.41
C VAL A 153 -6.31 -13.45 2.49
N TYR A 154 -6.82 -13.60 3.72
CA TYR A 154 -6.51 -12.66 4.80
C TYR A 154 -5.03 -12.67 5.21
N SER A 155 -4.37 -13.82 5.09
CA SER A 155 -2.92 -13.90 5.34
C SER A 155 -2.13 -13.09 4.31
N ILE A 156 -2.56 -13.10 3.04
CA ILE A 156 -1.96 -12.31 1.97
C ILE A 156 -2.19 -10.81 2.21
N LEU A 157 -3.42 -10.40 2.55
CA LEU A 157 -3.73 -8.99 2.85
C LEU A 157 -2.95 -8.47 4.06
N TRP A 158 -2.84 -9.28 5.11
CA TRP A 158 -2.07 -8.91 6.30
C TRP A 158 -0.58 -8.78 6.00
N LYS A 159 -0.04 -9.66 5.16
CA LYS A 159 1.34 -9.59 4.67
C LYS A 159 1.59 -8.29 3.90
N LEU A 160 0.65 -7.87 3.05
CA LEU A 160 0.70 -6.59 2.33
C LEU A 160 0.67 -5.40 3.30
N GLU A 161 -0.21 -5.42 4.29
CA GLU A 161 -0.30 -4.36 5.30
C GLU A 161 1.00 -4.22 6.12
N ALA A 162 1.72 -5.32 6.33
CA ALA A 162 3.03 -5.33 6.96
C ALA A 162 4.18 -4.87 6.03
N GLY A 163 3.89 -4.44 4.79
CA GLY A 163 4.87 -4.04 3.79
C GLY A 163 5.56 -5.21 3.08
N GLY A 164 5.03 -6.43 3.22
CA GLY A 164 5.53 -7.62 2.54
C GLY A 164 4.97 -7.76 1.12
N PHE A 165 5.73 -8.44 0.25
CA PHE A 165 5.31 -8.67 -1.14
C PHE A 165 4.74 -10.08 -1.33
N PRO A 166 3.60 -10.22 -2.01
CA PRO A 166 3.04 -11.52 -2.36
C PRO A 166 3.90 -12.21 -3.43
N THR A 167 3.94 -13.53 -3.34
CA THR A 167 4.52 -14.44 -4.33
C THR A 167 3.56 -14.65 -5.49
N ASP A 168 4.08 -15.13 -6.63
CA ASP A 168 3.25 -15.40 -7.81
C ASP A 168 2.11 -16.41 -7.50
N SER A 169 2.40 -17.45 -6.70
CA SER A 169 1.39 -18.40 -6.23
C SER A 169 0.30 -17.76 -5.36
N GLU A 170 0.64 -16.76 -4.55
CA GLU A 170 -0.35 -16.01 -3.75
C GLU A 170 -1.23 -15.15 -4.67
N LEU A 171 -0.65 -14.53 -5.72
CA LEU A 171 -1.41 -13.76 -6.71
C LEU A 171 -2.33 -14.65 -7.57
N GLU A 172 -1.89 -15.86 -7.92
CA GLU A 172 -2.71 -16.87 -8.59
C GLU A 172 -3.88 -17.33 -7.71
N LEU A 173 -3.63 -17.51 -6.40
CA LEU A 173 -4.68 -17.84 -5.44
C LEU A 173 -5.74 -16.74 -5.35
N LEU A 174 -5.36 -15.45 -5.39
CA LEU A 174 -6.35 -14.36 -5.43
C LEU A 174 -7.19 -14.42 -6.72
N ASN A 175 -6.57 -14.73 -7.86
CA ASN A 175 -7.29 -14.89 -9.13
C ASN A 175 -8.26 -16.07 -9.09
N SER A 176 -7.91 -17.19 -8.44
CA SER A 176 -8.82 -18.34 -8.33
C SER A 176 -10.07 -18.04 -7.50
N HIS A 177 -10.04 -16.98 -6.68
CA HIS A 177 -11.18 -16.47 -5.93
C HIS A 177 -11.90 -15.31 -6.65
N ASN A 178 -11.64 -15.09 -7.95
CA ASN A 178 -12.18 -13.99 -8.76
C ASN A 178 -11.83 -12.59 -8.23
N LEU A 179 -10.77 -12.44 -7.44
CA LEU A 179 -10.32 -11.16 -6.87
C LEU A 179 -9.44 -10.36 -7.85
N VAL A 180 -9.90 -10.20 -9.09
CA VAL A 180 -9.13 -9.56 -10.17
C VAL A 180 -8.80 -8.11 -9.84
N ALA A 181 -9.77 -7.35 -9.31
CA ALA A 181 -9.59 -5.95 -8.93
C ALA A 181 -8.53 -5.79 -7.81
N THR A 182 -8.59 -6.65 -6.79
CA THR A 182 -7.59 -6.71 -5.71
C THR A 182 -6.22 -7.05 -6.26
N ASN A 183 -6.12 -8.03 -7.16
CA ASN A 183 -4.84 -8.42 -7.76
C ASN A 183 -4.23 -7.27 -8.58
N ASN A 184 -5.04 -6.56 -9.38
CA ASN A 184 -4.59 -5.39 -10.13
C ASN A 184 -4.08 -4.28 -9.21
N LEU A 185 -4.80 -3.98 -8.13
CA LEU A 185 -4.36 -3.01 -7.12
C LEU A 185 -3.03 -3.42 -6.49
N ILE A 186 -2.86 -4.70 -6.14
CA ILE A 186 -1.60 -5.21 -5.59
C ILE A 186 -0.45 -5.02 -6.61
N ARG A 187 -0.68 -5.34 -7.89
CA ARG A 187 0.31 -5.09 -8.94
C ARG A 187 0.66 -3.62 -9.07
N ASP A 188 -0.32 -2.73 -8.96
CA ASP A 188 -0.09 -1.29 -8.97
C ASP A 188 0.73 -0.83 -7.75
N ILE A 189 0.45 -1.33 -6.54
CA ILE A 189 1.25 -1.07 -5.32
C ILE A 189 2.72 -1.52 -5.52
N LEU A 190 2.92 -2.70 -6.08
CA LEU A 190 4.26 -3.24 -6.37
C LEU A 190 4.99 -2.38 -7.40
N ASN A 191 4.30 -2.02 -8.48
CA ASN A 191 4.87 -1.20 -9.54
C ASN A 191 5.20 0.21 -9.03
N PHE A 192 4.29 0.82 -8.27
CA PHE A 192 4.51 2.12 -7.65
C PHE A 192 5.73 2.11 -6.73
N SER A 193 5.87 1.07 -5.90
CA SER A 193 7.05 0.91 -5.04
C SER A 193 8.36 0.88 -5.84
N LYS A 194 8.40 0.18 -6.98
CA LYS A 194 9.56 0.16 -7.88
C LYS A 194 9.83 1.54 -8.50
N LEU A 195 8.78 2.18 -9.02
CA LEU A 195 8.87 3.51 -9.63
C LEU A 195 9.39 4.56 -8.63
N LYS A 196 8.91 4.54 -7.38
CA LYS A 196 9.41 5.46 -6.33
C LYS A 196 10.92 5.34 -6.14
N ILE A 197 11.47 4.13 -6.22
CA ILE A 197 12.91 3.91 -6.12
C ILE A 197 13.61 4.43 -7.38
N SER A 198 13.16 4.01 -8.57
CA SER A 198 13.76 4.39 -9.86
C SER A 198 13.81 5.91 -10.06
N TYR A 199 12.77 6.61 -9.63
CA TYR A 199 12.61 8.05 -9.80
C TYR A 199 12.86 8.84 -8.53
N LYS A 200 13.43 8.21 -7.49
CA LYS A 200 13.82 8.86 -6.22
C LYS A 200 12.68 9.59 -5.49
N ALA A 201 11.44 9.12 -5.65
CA ALA A 201 10.28 9.60 -4.91
C ALA A 201 10.09 8.87 -3.56
N THR A 202 11.18 8.45 -2.91
CA THR A 202 11.13 7.63 -1.67
C THR A 202 10.69 8.42 -0.44
N LYS A 203 10.61 9.75 -0.52
CA LYS A 203 9.99 10.60 0.53
C LYS A 203 8.50 10.31 0.71
N HIS A 204 7.83 9.79 -0.32
CA HIS A 204 6.43 9.40 -0.24
C HIS A 204 6.28 8.07 0.50
N LEU A 205 5.78 8.16 1.74
CA LEU A 205 5.70 7.04 2.68
C LEU A 205 4.57 6.06 2.36
N ASP A 206 3.49 6.51 1.72
CA ASP A 206 2.40 5.61 1.36
C ASP A 206 2.85 4.61 0.28
N HIS A 207 2.41 3.37 0.43
CA HIS A 207 2.64 2.31 -0.55
C HIS A 207 1.47 2.18 -1.53
N PHE A 208 0.31 2.76 -1.21
CA PHE A 208 -0.80 2.80 -2.15
C PHE A 208 -0.49 3.74 -3.32
N PRO A 209 -0.89 3.35 -4.54
CA PRO A 209 -0.72 4.16 -5.73
C PRO A 209 -1.68 5.35 -5.68
N GLU A 210 -1.26 6.42 -4.99
CA GLU A 210 -2.02 7.67 -4.91
C GLU A 210 -1.75 8.57 -6.10
N GLU A 211 -2.82 9.21 -6.58
CA GLU A 211 -2.74 10.24 -7.59
C GLU A 211 -2.39 11.60 -6.96
N PRO A 212 -1.65 12.47 -7.67
CA PRO A 212 -1.18 12.31 -9.05
C PRO A 212 0.18 11.61 -9.18
N LEU A 213 0.88 11.36 -8.07
CA LEU A 213 2.27 10.88 -8.09
C LEU A 213 2.43 9.57 -8.88
N TYR A 214 1.52 8.61 -8.72
CA TYR A 214 1.63 7.34 -9.44
C TYR A 214 1.56 7.52 -10.97
N SER A 215 0.60 8.32 -11.46
CA SER A 215 0.49 8.62 -12.89
C SER A 215 1.71 9.35 -13.43
N ILE A 216 2.23 10.33 -12.68
CA ILE A 216 3.45 11.07 -13.06
C ILE A 216 4.63 10.11 -13.21
N LEU A 217 4.85 9.23 -12.22
CA LEU A 217 5.97 8.28 -12.29
C LEU A 217 5.80 7.26 -13.43
N LYS A 218 4.56 6.86 -13.75
CA LYS A 218 4.27 6.02 -14.93
C LYS A 218 4.63 6.73 -16.24
N GLN A 219 4.24 7.99 -16.40
CA GLN A 219 4.57 8.78 -17.59
C GLN A 219 6.10 8.91 -17.76
N LEU A 220 6.82 9.19 -16.67
CA LEU A 220 8.29 9.25 -16.70
C LEU A 220 8.93 7.92 -17.12
N ASP A 221 8.33 6.79 -16.74
CA ASP A 221 8.81 5.44 -17.09
C ASP A 221 8.70 5.12 -18.57
N VAL A 222 7.61 5.55 -19.19
CA VAL A 222 7.44 5.43 -20.65
C VAL A 222 8.04 6.62 -21.42
N ARG A 223 8.73 7.54 -20.73
CA ARG A 223 9.30 8.77 -21.28
C ARG A 223 8.27 9.67 -21.98
N GLU A 224 7.05 9.72 -21.48
CA GLU A 224 6.04 10.69 -21.91
C GLU A 224 6.34 12.08 -21.30
N PRO A 225 6.09 13.20 -22.00
CA PRO A 225 6.25 14.53 -21.41
C PRO A 225 5.20 14.77 -20.33
N LEU A 226 5.64 15.33 -19.20
CA LEU A 226 4.72 15.79 -18.16
C LEU A 226 4.06 17.11 -18.59
N SER A 227 2.82 17.32 -18.17
CA SER A 227 2.17 18.62 -18.22
C SER A 227 2.81 19.61 -17.24
N GLU A 228 2.60 20.91 -17.47
CA GLU A 228 3.07 21.97 -16.58
C GLU A 228 2.51 21.78 -15.15
N PHE A 229 1.23 21.41 -15.04
CA PHE A 229 0.58 21.11 -13.77
C PHE A 229 1.26 19.96 -13.01
N GLU A 230 1.64 18.88 -13.70
CA GLU A 230 2.32 17.74 -13.07
C GLU A 230 3.74 18.09 -12.61
N ALA A 231 4.45 18.91 -13.38
CA ALA A 231 5.77 19.40 -13.00
C ALA A 231 5.69 20.35 -11.78
N ASP A 232 4.74 21.28 -11.77
CA ASP A 232 4.50 22.17 -10.64
C ASP A 232 4.10 21.38 -9.38
N TRP A 233 3.25 20.36 -9.54
CA TRP A 233 2.88 19.48 -8.43
C TRP A 233 4.11 18.80 -7.79
N LEU A 234 5.05 18.29 -8.60
CA LEU A 234 6.29 17.70 -8.08
C LEU A 234 7.15 18.74 -7.33
N LEU A 235 7.16 19.99 -7.79
CA LEU A 235 7.92 21.07 -7.17
C LEU A 235 7.33 21.45 -5.81
N GLU A 236 6.01 21.60 -5.75
CA GLU A 236 5.27 21.93 -4.52
C GLU A 236 5.42 20.84 -3.44
N HIS A 237 5.59 19.59 -3.83
CA HIS A 237 5.73 18.43 -2.93
C HIS A 237 7.19 18.00 -2.68
N ASP A 238 8.16 18.85 -3.02
CA ASP A 238 9.60 18.66 -2.73
C ASP A 238 10.21 17.37 -3.35
N PHE A 239 9.77 17.03 -4.57
CA PHE A 239 10.32 15.96 -5.40
C PHE A 239 11.40 16.47 -6.36
N ALA A 240 12.35 17.26 -5.84
CA ALA A 240 13.41 17.89 -6.65
C ALA A 240 14.25 16.88 -7.47
N GLU A 241 14.54 15.69 -6.91
CA GLU A 241 15.29 14.67 -7.64
C GLU A 241 14.49 14.05 -8.79
N THR A 242 13.19 13.81 -8.59
CA THR A 242 12.27 13.37 -9.65
C THR A 242 12.20 14.40 -10.77
N LEU A 243 12.08 15.69 -10.41
CA LEU A 243 12.10 16.81 -11.36
C LEU A 243 13.40 16.89 -12.15
N GLN A 244 14.54 16.66 -11.51
CA GLN A 244 15.83 16.62 -12.20
C GLN A 244 15.87 15.51 -13.27
N ILE A 245 15.30 14.34 -12.97
CA ILE A 245 15.18 13.24 -13.93
C ILE A 245 14.30 13.66 -15.10
N HIS A 246 13.14 14.28 -14.83
CA HIS A 246 12.25 14.82 -15.85
C HIS A 246 12.94 15.85 -16.75
N SER A 247 13.61 16.85 -16.17
CA SER A 247 14.32 17.89 -16.94
C SER A 247 15.37 17.31 -17.86
N ARG A 248 16.13 16.30 -17.41
CA ARG A 248 17.09 15.60 -18.27
C ARG A 248 16.42 14.88 -19.44
N GLN A 249 15.28 14.20 -19.21
CA GLN A 249 14.53 13.57 -20.30
C GLN A 249 14.05 14.63 -21.31
N GLU A 250 13.62 15.80 -20.84
CA GLU A 250 13.16 16.87 -21.71
C GLU A 250 14.29 17.51 -22.53
N ASP A 251 15.47 17.68 -21.92
CA ASP A 251 16.68 18.11 -22.64
C ASP A 251 17.09 17.09 -23.72
N GLU A 252 16.99 15.79 -23.43
CA GLU A 252 17.21 14.73 -24.43
C GLU A 252 16.21 14.83 -25.60
N ARG A 253 14.91 15.05 -25.31
CA ARG A 253 13.88 15.21 -26.36
C ARG A 253 14.18 16.44 -27.23
N LYS A 254 14.49 17.58 -26.62
CA LYS A 254 14.86 18.80 -27.34
C LYS A 254 16.11 18.61 -28.20
N ALA A 255 17.11 17.89 -27.69
CA ALA A 255 18.32 17.57 -28.43
C ALA A 255 18.03 16.65 -29.64
N ILE A 256 17.11 15.69 -29.51
CA ILE A 256 16.69 14.83 -30.63
C ILE A 256 16.02 15.65 -31.73
N VAL A 257 15.06 16.52 -31.36
CA VAL A 257 14.39 17.40 -32.33
C VAL A 257 15.39 18.33 -33.00
N GLU A 258 16.27 18.96 -32.22
CA GLU A 258 17.33 19.81 -32.77
C GLU A 258 18.25 19.03 -33.72
N PHE A 259 18.59 17.79 -33.40
CA PHE A 259 19.43 16.95 -34.26
C PHE A 259 18.75 16.65 -35.59
N LEU A 260 17.45 16.35 -35.58
CA LEU A 260 16.66 16.15 -36.81
C LEU A 260 16.62 17.41 -37.65
N ASP A 261 16.37 18.57 -37.05
CA ASP A 261 16.37 19.87 -37.75
C ASP A 261 17.73 20.19 -38.37
N LEU A 262 18.81 19.94 -37.63
CA LEU A 262 20.18 20.10 -38.10
C LEU A 262 20.47 19.20 -39.30
N ARG A 263 20.07 17.94 -39.24
CA ARG A 263 20.25 16.99 -40.34
C ARG A 263 19.52 17.44 -41.60
N ALA A 264 18.25 17.83 -41.47
CA ALA A 264 17.46 18.33 -42.58
C ALA A 264 18.08 19.58 -43.20
N LYS A 265 18.51 20.54 -42.36
CA LYS A 265 19.13 21.80 -42.80
C LYS A 265 20.40 21.60 -43.63
N TYR A 266 21.19 20.59 -43.29
CA TYR A 266 22.46 20.30 -43.97
C TYR A 266 22.36 19.11 -44.95
N HIS A 267 21.15 18.62 -45.25
CA HIS A 267 20.87 17.54 -46.20
C HIS A 267 21.50 16.17 -45.83
N PHE A 268 21.51 15.82 -44.54
CA PHE A 268 22.03 14.55 -44.02
C PHE A 268 20.92 13.59 -43.55
N ASP A 269 19.76 13.62 -44.19
CA ASP A 269 18.63 12.76 -43.85
C ASP A 269 18.91 11.27 -44.11
N SER A 270 19.89 10.97 -44.97
CA SER A 270 20.31 9.59 -45.29
C SER A 270 21.32 8.98 -44.32
N PHE A 271 21.84 9.74 -43.34
CA PHE A 271 22.79 9.20 -42.36
C PHE A 271 22.07 8.20 -41.41
N PRO A 272 22.61 6.98 -41.20
CA PRO A 272 21.88 5.94 -40.49
C PRO A 272 21.75 6.21 -38.98
N ASP A 273 22.68 6.96 -38.39
CA ASP A 273 22.68 7.23 -36.95
C ASP A 273 21.81 8.46 -36.62
N THR A 274 20.77 8.24 -35.83
CA THR A 274 19.84 9.26 -35.30
C THR A 274 20.09 9.56 -33.82
N SER A 275 21.11 8.97 -33.21
CA SER A 275 21.40 9.15 -31.79
C SER A 275 22.03 10.50 -31.50
N ILE A 276 21.57 11.17 -30.44
CA ILE A 276 22.21 12.39 -29.90
C ILE A 276 23.60 12.14 -29.32
N SER A 277 23.97 10.87 -29.07
CA SER A 277 25.32 10.48 -28.67
C SER A 277 26.29 10.36 -29.84
N SER A 278 25.79 10.50 -31.07
CA SER A 278 26.62 10.46 -32.28
C SER A 278 27.59 11.66 -32.32
N PRO A 279 28.86 11.48 -32.71
CA PRO A 279 29.76 12.60 -32.97
C PRO A 279 29.18 13.61 -33.96
N LEU A 280 28.32 13.15 -34.89
CA LEU A 280 27.67 14.00 -35.87
C LEU A 280 26.82 15.11 -35.23
N TYR A 281 26.06 14.83 -34.17
CA TYR A 281 25.23 15.86 -33.51
C TYR A 281 26.10 16.99 -32.96
N GLY A 282 27.19 16.65 -32.26
CA GLY A 282 28.15 17.62 -31.73
C GLY A 282 28.78 18.48 -32.82
N ILE A 283 29.20 17.87 -33.94
CA ILE A 283 29.77 18.56 -35.09
C ILE A 283 28.75 19.50 -35.75
N LEU A 284 27.54 19.03 -36.02
CA LEU A 284 26.48 19.86 -36.61
C LEU A 284 26.12 21.05 -35.70
N LYS A 285 26.10 20.83 -34.38
CA LYS A 285 25.87 21.88 -33.40
C LYS A 285 26.98 22.94 -33.43
N LYS A 286 28.26 22.54 -33.43
CA LYS A 286 29.41 23.46 -33.61
C LYS A 286 29.30 24.27 -34.90
N ILE A 287 28.89 23.64 -36.01
CA ILE A 287 28.71 24.33 -37.29
C ILE A 287 27.56 25.35 -37.22
N LYS A 288 26.43 25.01 -36.59
CA LYS A 288 25.30 25.93 -36.37
C LYS A 288 25.70 27.14 -35.53
N GLU A 289 26.43 26.91 -34.44
CA GLU A 289 26.91 27.93 -33.50
C GLU A 289 28.08 28.76 -34.03
N LYS A 290 28.55 28.46 -35.24
CA LYS A 290 29.72 29.08 -35.86
C LYS A 290 31.03 28.87 -35.09
N GLN A 291 31.14 27.76 -34.38
CA GLN A 291 32.41 27.30 -33.82
C GLN A 291 33.27 26.67 -34.91
N ASP A 292 34.58 26.63 -34.68
CA ASP A 292 35.57 26.02 -35.56
C ASP A 292 35.68 24.53 -35.20
N LEU A 293 35.69 23.65 -36.21
CA LEU A 293 35.87 22.21 -35.96
C LEU A 293 37.31 21.86 -35.60
N GLU A 294 37.47 20.88 -34.72
CA GLU A 294 38.75 20.26 -34.37
C GLU A 294 39.25 19.34 -35.50
N ASN A 295 40.55 19.06 -35.52
CA ASN A 295 41.14 18.18 -36.55
C ASN A 295 40.57 16.76 -36.48
N SER A 296 40.38 16.23 -35.27
CA SER A 296 39.77 14.91 -35.03
C SER A 296 38.34 14.83 -35.58
N GLU A 297 37.56 15.90 -35.44
CA GLU A 297 36.21 16.00 -36.00
C GLU A 297 36.24 16.04 -37.53
N CYS A 298 37.20 16.75 -38.12
CA CYS A 298 37.38 16.81 -39.57
C CYS A 298 37.81 15.45 -40.16
N GLU A 299 38.75 14.76 -39.50
CA GLU A 299 39.17 13.41 -39.87
C GLU A 299 38.01 12.42 -39.78
N TRP A 300 37.20 12.51 -38.71
CA TRP A 300 36.00 11.71 -38.55
C TRP A 300 34.99 11.94 -39.69
N LEU A 301 34.74 13.20 -40.07
CA LEU A 301 33.86 13.54 -41.20
C LEU A 301 34.39 12.96 -42.53
N GLU A 302 35.69 13.02 -42.77
CA GLU A 302 36.31 12.46 -43.97
C GLU A 302 36.19 10.93 -44.01
N GLN A 303 36.40 10.25 -42.87
CA GLN A 303 36.18 8.80 -42.74
C GLN A 303 34.74 8.38 -43.04
N GLN A 304 33.76 9.18 -42.59
CA GLN A 304 32.34 8.95 -42.87
C GLN A 304 31.89 9.44 -44.26
N LYS A 305 32.82 9.92 -45.10
CA LYS A 305 32.56 10.50 -46.43
C LYS A 305 31.62 11.70 -46.40
N LEU A 306 31.56 12.42 -45.28
CA LEU A 306 30.75 13.62 -45.07
C LEU A 306 31.52 14.90 -45.45
N THR A 307 32.20 14.88 -46.59
CA THR A 307 33.15 15.94 -47.02
C THR A 307 32.49 17.31 -47.21
N GLN A 308 31.18 17.36 -47.42
CA GLN A 308 30.42 18.60 -47.53
C GLN A 308 30.48 19.43 -46.24
N LEU A 309 30.46 18.81 -45.06
CA LEU A 309 30.55 19.51 -43.77
C LEU A 309 31.94 20.11 -43.56
N SER A 310 33.00 19.35 -43.90
CA SER A 310 34.38 19.84 -43.84
C SER A 310 34.59 21.03 -44.79
N ALA A 311 33.95 21.03 -45.96
CA ALA A 311 33.99 22.16 -46.89
C ALA A 311 33.29 23.41 -46.33
N ILE A 312 32.16 23.24 -45.65
CA ILE A 312 31.45 24.35 -44.98
C ILE A 312 32.32 24.98 -43.89
N ASP A 313 32.97 24.18 -43.05
CA ASP A 313 33.87 24.68 -41.99
C ASP A 313 35.11 25.40 -42.57
N ARG A 314 35.77 24.80 -43.58
CA ARG A 314 36.91 25.44 -44.28
C ARG A 314 36.54 26.80 -44.87
N ASN A 315 35.44 26.87 -45.61
CA ASN A 315 34.96 28.12 -46.18
C ASN A 315 34.69 29.18 -45.09
N ARG A 316 34.14 28.77 -43.94
CA ARG A 316 33.93 29.69 -42.81
C ARG A 316 35.24 30.18 -42.20
N LYS A 317 36.22 29.31 -42.00
CA LYS A 317 37.58 29.65 -41.53
C LYS A 317 38.27 30.61 -42.50
N ASP A 318 38.17 30.37 -43.80
CA ASP A 318 38.73 31.24 -44.85
C ASP A 318 38.09 32.64 -44.83
N ILE A 319 36.76 32.72 -44.69
CA ILE A 319 36.05 34.00 -44.56
C ILE A 319 36.50 34.76 -43.30
N LYS A 320 36.69 34.07 -42.17
CA LYS A 320 37.15 34.67 -40.92
C LYS A 320 38.58 35.19 -41.06
N LEU A 321 39.49 34.37 -41.57
CA LEU A 321 40.88 34.75 -41.85
C LEU A 321 40.96 35.93 -42.82
N PHE A 322 40.15 35.92 -43.88
CA PHE A 322 40.09 37.02 -44.83
C PHE A 322 39.64 38.33 -44.17
N LYS A 323 38.63 38.29 -43.28
CA LYS A 323 38.19 39.47 -42.51
C LYS A 323 39.29 40.00 -41.60
N GLU A 324 39.99 39.12 -40.90
CA GLU A 324 41.10 39.48 -40.01
C GLU A 324 42.26 40.12 -40.79
N LEU A 325 42.67 39.51 -41.91
CA LEU A 325 43.71 40.06 -42.79
C LEU A 325 43.29 41.41 -43.36
N LYS A 326 42.05 41.53 -43.85
CA LYS A 326 41.54 42.80 -44.40
C LYS A 326 41.57 43.93 -43.36
N ALA A 327 41.20 43.63 -42.12
CA ALA A 327 41.28 44.59 -41.01
C ALA A 327 42.73 44.96 -40.68
N LYS A 328 43.62 43.96 -40.58
CA LYS A 328 45.04 44.13 -40.27
C LYS A 328 45.76 45.02 -41.29
N TYR A 329 45.47 44.84 -42.57
CA TYR A 329 46.13 45.57 -43.65
C TYR A 329 45.40 46.86 -44.07
N GLN A 330 44.36 47.28 -43.35
CA GLN A 330 43.55 48.47 -43.66
C GLN A 330 43.15 48.55 -45.14
N ALA A 331 42.78 47.41 -45.73
CA ALA A 331 42.33 47.34 -47.11
C ALA A 331 40.88 47.88 -47.23
N THR A 332 40.68 49.13 -46.84
CA THR A 332 39.49 49.93 -47.10
C THR A 332 39.81 50.80 -48.30
N ARG A 333 39.29 50.41 -49.47
CA ARG A 333 39.22 51.20 -50.72
C ARG A 333 40.31 52.26 -50.87
N HIS A 334 41.28 52.00 -51.77
CA HIS A 334 41.96 53.09 -52.46
C HIS A 334 40.89 54.11 -52.89
N LYS A 335 40.90 55.30 -52.28
CA LYS A 335 40.22 56.47 -52.82
C LYS A 335 40.75 56.57 -54.24
N THR A 336 39.94 56.23 -55.24
CA THR A 336 40.16 56.65 -56.61
C THR A 336 40.12 58.16 -56.58
N ALA A 337 41.28 58.77 -56.34
CA ALA A 337 41.56 60.16 -56.64
C ALA A 337 41.47 60.26 -58.16
N ASN A 338 40.24 60.42 -58.65
CA ASN A 338 39.97 60.74 -60.03
C ASN A 338 40.46 62.18 -60.22
N SER A 339 41.75 62.31 -60.52
CA SER A 339 42.36 63.55 -60.98
C SER A 339 41.64 63.93 -62.26
N ARG A 340 40.67 64.84 -62.14
CA ARG A 340 40.17 65.64 -63.27
C ARG A 340 41.36 66.40 -63.84
N MET A 341 42.02 65.78 -64.82
CA MET A 341 42.87 66.47 -65.78
C MET A 341 41.95 67.39 -66.59
N LYS A 342 41.99 68.70 -66.27
CA LYS A 342 41.55 69.75 -67.17
C LYS A 342 42.57 69.80 -68.31
N CYS A 343 42.20 69.34 -69.50
CA CYS A 343 42.88 69.75 -70.74
C CYS A 343 42.11 70.93 -71.32
N ASN A 344 42.73 72.11 -71.28
CA ASN A 344 42.36 73.26 -72.09
C ASN A 344 43.08 73.13 -73.43
N ALA A 345 42.34 73.27 -74.53
CA ALA A 345 42.73 73.97 -75.76
C ALA A 345 41.46 74.24 -76.57
#